data_AF-A0A098EPZ8-F1
#
_entry.id   AF-A0A098EPZ8-F1
#
_cell.length_a   1.000
_cell.length_b   1.000
_cell.length_c   1.000
_cell.angle_alpha   90.00
_cell.angle_beta   90.00
_cell.angle_gamma   90.00
#
_symmetry.space_group_name_H-M   'P 1'
#
loop_
_entity.id
_entity.type
_entity.pdbx_description
1 polymer ?
#
loop_
_entity_poly.entity_id
_entity_poly.type
_entity_poly.pdbx_seq_one_letter_code
_entity_poly.pdbx_strand_id
1 'polypeptide(L)'
;MKKVLYLSAAILLLSGCGDEEDGPFMNANNQETAVEETEPNEEETPANEEETEMDKEPETTPEAADETALSEYSAEQIEYARVWLQLGANQEIDGLYVNIIPEGTPLNPDDETSAAYPEDVIQLAGSRLVDGSVTYSGNGDGTVNLYNVPLRWDGEYPAGEEFYTEIIENTELVAIDPGNDEEVIRLIELLQDQP
;
A
#
# COMPACT_ATOMS: atom_id res chain seq x y z
N MET A 1 31.35 36.29 35.57
CA MET A 1 31.25 35.50 36.82
C MET A 1 30.61 34.17 36.48
N LYS A 2 31.38 33.07 36.52
CA LYS A 2 30.92 31.72 36.21
C LYS A 2 30.08 31.19 37.38
N LYS A 3 28.88 30.69 37.11
CA LYS A 3 28.12 29.84 38.04
C LYS A 3 27.76 28.57 37.29
N VAL A 4 28.55 27.54 37.55
CA VAL A 4 28.28 26.15 37.19
C VAL A 4 27.41 25.59 38.32
N LEU A 5 26.27 25.00 37.97
CA LEU A 5 25.36 24.33 38.90
C LEU A 5 25.24 22.88 38.41
N TYR A 6 25.90 21.97 39.11
CA TYR A 6 25.72 20.51 39.03
C TYR A 6 25.09 20.05 40.34
N LEU A 7 24.08 19.18 40.26
CA LEU A 7 23.56 18.23 41.26
C LEU A 7 22.08 17.99 40.90
N SER A 8 21.50 16.80 40.90
CA SER A 8 21.94 15.41 41.01
C SER A 8 20.74 14.54 40.63
N ALA A 9 21.03 13.35 40.10
CA ALA A 9 20.07 12.32 39.76
C ALA A 9 19.26 11.82 40.97
N ALA A 10 18.00 11.47 40.73
CA ALA A 10 17.25 10.53 41.54
C ALA A 10 16.57 9.52 40.59
N ILE A 11 17.09 8.30 40.57
CA ILE A 11 16.53 7.14 39.88
C ILE A 11 15.48 6.53 40.81
N LEU A 12 14.23 6.42 40.34
CA LEU A 12 13.19 5.62 40.98
C LEU A 12 12.99 4.36 40.14
N LEU A 13 13.42 3.22 40.69
CA LEU A 13 13.10 1.89 40.18
C LEU A 13 11.73 1.49 40.74
N LEU A 14 10.75 1.26 39.87
CA LEU A 14 9.51 0.56 40.21
C LEU A 14 9.58 -0.84 39.59
N SER A 15 9.79 -1.84 40.44
CA SER A 15 9.60 -3.25 40.14
C SER A 15 8.12 -3.60 40.39
N GLY A 16 7.40 -3.99 39.34
CA GLY A 16 6.06 -4.56 39.42
C GLY A 16 6.02 -5.86 38.62
N CYS A 17 6.08 -6.99 39.31
CA CYS A 17 5.76 -8.33 38.80
C CYS A 17 4.34 -8.66 39.26
N GLY A 18 3.52 -9.17 38.35
CA GLY A 18 2.20 -9.72 38.64
C GLY A 18 1.90 -10.81 37.61
N ASP A 19 1.88 -12.04 38.10
CA ASP A 19 1.77 -13.32 37.37
C ASP A 19 0.45 -13.53 36.61
N GLU A 20 0.56 -14.41 35.60
CA GLU A 20 -0.44 -15.09 34.77
C GLU A 20 -1.62 -15.70 35.54
N GLU A 21 -2.79 -15.80 34.88
CA GLU A 21 -3.50 -17.09 34.70
C GLU A 21 -4.28 -17.12 33.38
N ASP A 22 -4.02 -18.19 32.62
CA ASP A 22 -4.70 -18.65 31.41
C ASP A 22 -6.15 -19.08 31.66
N GLY A 23 -7.01 -18.86 30.68
CA GLY A 23 -8.33 -19.51 30.59
C GLY A 23 -8.66 -19.89 29.15
N PRO A 24 -8.79 -21.17 28.80
CA PRO A 24 -9.20 -21.59 27.46
C PRO A 24 -10.73 -21.68 27.38
N PHE A 25 -11.35 -20.94 26.46
CA PHE A 25 -12.74 -21.18 26.07
C PHE A 25 -12.80 -22.13 24.88
N MET A 26 -13.64 -23.14 25.05
CA MET A 26 -13.80 -24.35 24.26
C MET A 26 -14.29 -24.08 22.83
N ASN A 27 -13.68 -24.78 21.88
CA ASN A 27 -14.21 -25.03 20.55
C ASN A 27 -15.07 -26.30 20.60
N ALA A 28 -16.28 -26.27 20.04
CA ALA A 28 -17.14 -27.44 19.88
C ALA A 28 -17.83 -27.37 18.52
N ASN A 29 -17.17 -27.92 17.50
CA ASN A 29 -17.83 -28.33 16.27
C ASN A 29 -17.63 -29.85 16.15
N ASN A 30 -18.73 -30.61 16.10
CA ASN A 30 -18.67 -32.02 15.78
C ASN A 30 -19.87 -32.46 14.95
N GLN A 31 -19.51 -33.03 13.78
CA GLN A 31 -20.15 -34.08 12.98
C GLN A 31 -21.53 -33.80 12.35
N GLU A 32 -21.63 -33.83 11.00
CA GLU A 32 -21.79 -35.03 10.13
C GLU A 32 -23.22 -35.60 10.32
N THR A 33 -24.08 -35.76 9.31
CA THR A 33 -23.96 -36.69 8.17
C THR A 33 -25.09 -36.47 7.13
N ALA A 34 -24.73 -36.67 5.86
CA ALA A 34 -25.43 -37.15 4.65
C ALA A 34 -26.97 -37.02 4.45
N VAL A 35 -27.40 -36.37 3.34
CA VAL A 35 -27.85 -36.90 2.01
C VAL A 35 -29.19 -37.64 2.03
N GLU A 36 -30.22 -37.12 1.35
CA GLU A 36 -30.85 -37.79 0.18
C GLU A 36 -31.81 -36.86 -0.59
N GLU A 37 -31.77 -37.01 -1.91
CA GLU A 37 -32.53 -36.35 -2.97
C GLU A 37 -34.02 -36.75 -2.98
N THR A 38 -34.89 -35.89 -3.52
CA THR A 38 -35.88 -36.25 -4.55
C THR A 38 -36.53 -34.99 -5.15
N GLU A 39 -36.22 -34.72 -6.42
CA GLU A 39 -37.03 -33.96 -7.41
C GLU A 39 -38.23 -34.83 -7.88
N PRO A 40 -39.07 -34.42 -8.87
CA PRO A 40 -39.77 -33.16 -9.11
C PRO A 40 -41.29 -33.41 -9.33
N ASN A 41 -42.11 -32.36 -9.46
CA ASN A 41 -43.32 -32.47 -10.30
C ASN A 41 -43.68 -31.12 -10.93
N GLU A 42 -43.65 -31.13 -12.26
CA GLU A 42 -44.18 -30.11 -13.17
C GLU A 42 -45.71 -30.13 -13.17
N GLU A 43 -46.36 -28.98 -13.36
CA GLU A 43 -47.50 -28.82 -14.28
C GLU A 43 -47.86 -27.33 -14.48
N GLU A 44 -48.26 -27.00 -15.70
CA GLU A 44 -48.15 -25.69 -16.35
C GLU A 44 -49.44 -24.83 -16.34
N THR A 45 -49.26 -23.48 -16.34
CA THR A 45 -49.99 -22.41 -17.09
C THR A 45 -51.53 -22.19 -16.96
N PRO A 46 -52.12 -21.08 -17.50
CA PRO A 46 -51.74 -19.65 -17.55
C PRO A 46 -52.95 -18.69 -17.25
N ALA A 47 -52.70 -17.38 -17.03
CA ALA A 47 -53.58 -16.23 -17.35
C ALA A 47 -52.96 -14.96 -16.73
N ASN A 48 -52.24 -14.13 -17.49
CA ASN A 48 -52.66 -13.02 -18.36
C ASN A 48 -53.07 -11.73 -17.63
N GLU A 49 -52.40 -10.65 -18.06
CA GLU A 49 -52.67 -9.21 -17.94
C GLU A 49 -52.61 -8.55 -16.55
N GLU A 50 -51.58 -7.71 -16.35
CA GLU A 50 -51.77 -6.28 -16.10
C GLU A 50 -50.50 -5.51 -16.48
N GLU A 51 -50.66 -4.50 -17.35
CA GLU A 51 -49.65 -3.50 -17.69
C GLU A 51 -49.39 -2.59 -16.48
N THR A 52 -48.13 -2.29 -16.21
CA THR A 52 -47.77 -1.07 -15.47
C THR A 52 -46.42 -0.55 -15.98
N GLU A 53 -46.47 0.63 -16.57
CA GLU A 53 -45.31 1.45 -16.92
C GLU A 53 -44.63 2.04 -15.67
N MET A 54 -43.38 2.52 -15.87
CA MET A 54 -42.47 3.24 -14.95
C MET A 54 -41.69 2.34 -13.99
N ASP A 55 -40.35 2.41 -13.88
CA ASP A 55 -39.42 3.49 -14.14
C ASP A 55 -38.14 2.96 -14.82
N LYS A 56 -37.66 3.73 -15.80
CA LYS A 56 -36.32 3.57 -16.35
C LYS A 56 -35.35 4.15 -15.32
N GLU A 57 -34.75 3.31 -14.48
CA GLU A 57 -33.52 3.69 -13.80
C GLU A 57 -32.53 4.16 -14.87
N PRO A 58 -31.91 5.35 -14.72
CA PRO A 58 -30.73 5.63 -15.51
C PRO A 58 -29.68 4.65 -15.01
N GLU A 59 -29.37 3.63 -15.84
CA GLU A 59 -28.07 3.02 -15.76
C GLU A 59 -27.06 4.17 -15.79
N THR A 60 -26.38 4.35 -14.66
CA THR A 60 -25.19 5.19 -14.58
C THR A 60 -24.17 4.51 -15.47
N THR A 61 -24.24 4.85 -16.76
CA THR A 61 -23.14 4.77 -17.70
C THR A 61 -21.92 5.27 -16.92
N PRO A 62 -20.81 4.51 -16.83
CA PRO A 62 -19.58 5.13 -16.33
C PRO A 62 -19.36 6.31 -17.26
N GLU A 63 -19.48 7.52 -16.70
CA GLU A 63 -19.07 8.72 -17.38
C GLU A 63 -17.67 8.42 -17.91
N ALA A 64 -17.50 8.62 -19.22
CA ALA A 64 -16.17 8.73 -19.78
C ALA A 64 -15.53 9.87 -19.00
N ALA A 65 -14.79 9.51 -17.94
CA ALA A 65 -13.97 10.42 -17.18
C ALA A 65 -13.16 11.19 -18.22
N ASP A 66 -13.23 12.51 -18.08
CA ASP A 66 -12.70 13.47 -19.02
C ASP A 66 -11.27 13.03 -19.40
N GLU A 67 -11.07 12.42 -20.58
CA GLU A 67 -9.73 12.10 -21.10
C GLU A 67 -8.85 13.38 -21.19
N THR A 68 -9.47 14.55 -20.96
CA THR A 68 -8.86 15.86 -20.88
C THR A 68 -8.37 16.27 -19.48
N ALA A 69 -8.91 15.75 -18.37
CA ALA A 69 -8.60 16.27 -17.03
C ALA A 69 -7.13 16.07 -16.65
N LEU A 70 -6.59 14.88 -16.94
CA LEU A 70 -5.18 14.57 -16.70
C LEU A 70 -4.25 15.02 -17.84
N SER A 71 -4.79 15.52 -18.96
CA SER A 71 -4.01 15.82 -20.18
C SER A 71 -2.98 16.95 -20.01
N GLU A 72 -3.10 17.75 -18.96
CA GLU A 72 -2.15 18.82 -18.62
C GLU A 72 -0.92 18.33 -17.84
N TYR A 73 -0.95 17.10 -17.33
CA TYR A 73 0.11 16.52 -16.52
C TYR A 73 0.98 15.54 -17.32
N SER A 74 2.24 15.39 -16.92
CA SER A 74 3.13 14.41 -17.54
C SER A 74 2.74 12.98 -17.16
N ALA A 75 3.16 12.01 -17.98
CA ALA A 75 2.94 10.61 -17.69
C ALA A 75 3.55 10.19 -16.35
N GLU A 76 4.73 10.71 -16.02
CA GLU A 76 5.41 10.46 -14.75
C GLU A 76 4.63 11.02 -13.56
N GLN A 77 4.12 12.25 -13.66
CA GLN A 77 3.30 12.83 -12.59
C GLN A 77 2.05 11.98 -12.31
N ILE A 78 1.37 11.54 -13.38
CA ILE A 78 0.20 10.67 -13.29
C ILE A 78 0.57 9.31 -12.68
N GLU A 79 1.69 8.73 -13.10
CA GLU A 79 2.18 7.46 -12.57
C GLU A 79 2.48 7.55 -11.07
N TYR A 80 3.26 8.56 -10.65
CA TYR A 80 3.61 8.77 -9.24
C TYR A 80 2.38 8.91 -8.36
N ALA A 81 1.40 9.69 -8.81
CA ALA A 81 0.16 9.90 -8.07
C ALA A 81 -0.68 8.62 -7.99
N ARG A 82 -0.83 7.87 -9.10
CA ARG A 82 -1.60 6.61 -9.10
C ARG A 82 -0.96 5.52 -8.25
N VAL A 83 0.37 5.39 -8.33
CA VAL A 83 1.12 4.45 -7.50
C VAL A 83 0.94 4.81 -6.03
N TRP A 84 1.05 6.08 -5.65
CA TRP A 84 0.81 6.50 -4.27
C TRP A 84 -0.65 6.29 -3.84
N LEU A 85 -1.62 6.60 -4.70
CA LEU A 85 -3.04 6.44 -4.42
C LEU A 85 -3.38 4.99 -4.04
N GLN A 86 -2.78 4.03 -4.75
CA GLN A 86 -3.04 2.61 -4.54
C GLN A 86 -2.16 1.97 -3.45
N LEU A 87 -0.87 2.33 -3.39
CA LEU A 87 0.13 1.61 -2.58
C LEU A 87 0.68 2.42 -1.40
N GLY A 88 0.43 3.74 -1.37
CA GLY A 88 0.84 4.61 -0.27
C GLY A 88 0.12 4.25 1.02
N ALA A 89 0.87 4.14 2.12
CA ALA A 89 0.34 3.75 3.43
C ALA A 89 -0.63 4.81 4.01
N ASN A 90 -0.52 6.06 3.59
CA ASN A 90 -1.38 7.17 3.99
C ASN A 90 -1.73 8.09 2.82
N GLN A 91 -3.01 8.36 2.61
CA GLN A 91 -3.51 9.25 1.57
C GLN A 91 -3.64 10.71 2.04
N GLU A 92 -3.66 10.94 3.35
CA GLU A 92 -3.73 12.26 3.98
C GLU A 92 -2.32 12.82 4.23
N ILE A 93 -1.62 13.13 3.15
CA ILE A 93 -0.25 13.67 3.17
C ILE A 93 -0.22 15.17 2.84
N ASP A 94 0.78 15.86 3.38
CA ASP A 94 1.02 17.29 3.12
C ASP A 94 1.97 17.53 1.93
N GLY A 95 2.53 16.46 1.36
CA GLY A 95 3.53 16.48 0.30
C GLY A 95 3.93 15.06 -0.12
N LEU A 96 4.16 14.89 -1.42
CA LEU A 96 4.59 13.64 -2.03
C LEU A 96 5.97 13.84 -2.67
N TYR A 97 6.99 13.21 -2.12
CA TYR A 97 8.37 13.38 -2.57
C TYR A 97 8.76 12.24 -3.49
N VAL A 98 9.43 12.59 -4.59
CA VAL A 98 9.92 11.63 -5.58
C VAL A 98 11.45 11.59 -5.54
N ASN A 99 12.01 10.40 -5.42
CA ASN A 99 13.44 10.16 -5.55
C ASN A 99 13.69 9.10 -6.65
N ILE A 100 14.52 9.44 -7.63
CA ILE A 100 14.93 8.50 -8.70
C ILE A 100 16.28 7.93 -8.32
N ILE A 101 16.34 6.60 -8.17
CA ILE A 101 17.52 5.86 -7.75
C ILE A 101 18.04 5.05 -8.94
N PRO A 102 19.25 5.34 -9.44
CA PRO A 102 19.78 4.64 -10.60
C PRO A 102 20.10 3.16 -10.34
N GLU A 103 20.05 2.35 -11.40
CA GLU A 103 20.58 0.99 -11.45
C GLU A 103 22.00 0.93 -10.84
N GLY A 104 22.29 -0.13 -10.10
CA GLY A 104 23.60 -0.35 -9.50
C GLY A 104 23.82 0.42 -8.19
N THR A 105 22.90 1.28 -7.78
CA THR A 105 22.93 1.91 -6.45
C THR A 105 22.71 0.84 -5.36
N PRO A 106 23.49 0.82 -4.26
CA PRO A 106 23.24 -0.09 -3.14
C PRO A 106 21.87 0.16 -2.50
N LEU A 107 21.16 -0.92 -2.13
CA LEU A 107 19.90 -0.85 -1.38
C LEU A 107 20.10 -0.15 -0.02
N ASN A 108 21.16 -0.52 0.68
CA ASN A 108 21.62 0.11 1.91
C ASN A 108 23.09 0.56 1.76
N PRO A 109 23.37 1.87 1.60
CA PRO A 109 24.73 2.36 1.41
C PRO A 109 25.62 2.21 2.66
N ASP A 110 25.03 1.96 3.83
CA ASP A 110 25.74 1.79 5.09
C ASP A 110 26.13 0.32 5.38
N ASP A 111 25.77 -0.62 4.49
CA ASP A 111 26.06 -2.05 4.63
C ASP A 111 26.87 -2.58 3.43
N GLU A 112 28.07 -3.10 3.72
CA GLU A 112 28.97 -3.66 2.71
C GLU A 112 28.46 -4.94 2.03
N THR A 113 27.46 -5.60 2.63
CA THR A 113 26.78 -6.79 2.07
C THR A 113 25.54 -6.45 1.25
N SER A 114 25.23 -5.15 1.10
CA SER A 114 24.07 -4.69 0.34
C SER A 114 24.13 -5.15 -1.11
N ALA A 115 23.02 -5.72 -1.60
CA ALA A 115 22.77 -5.84 -3.02
C ALA A 115 22.60 -4.45 -3.65
N ALA A 116 22.63 -4.41 -4.98
CA ALA A 116 22.35 -3.21 -5.76
C ALA A 116 21.00 -3.33 -6.47
N TYR A 117 20.35 -2.19 -6.73
CA TYR A 117 19.15 -2.17 -7.56
C TYR A 117 19.47 -2.70 -8.97
N PRO A 118 18.64 -3.63 -9.50
CA PRO A 118 18.88 -4.25 -10.81
C PRO A 118 18.48 -3.37 -11.99
N GLU A 119 17.79 -2.25 -11.73
CA GLU A 119 17.29 -1.28 -12.70
C GLU A 119 17.09 0.08 -12.01
N ASP A 120 16.74 1.12 -12.79
CA ASP A 120 16.33 2.40 -12.24
C ASP A 120 15.01 2.24 -11.47
N VAL A 121 14.93 2.78 -10.26
CA VAL A 121 13.72 2.73 -9.42
C VAL A 121 13.30 4.13 -8.96
N ILE A 122 12.02 4.27 -8.68
CA ILE A 122 11.38 5.45 -8.08
C ILE A 122 11.03 5.11 -6.64
N GLN A 123 11.43 5.97 -5.69
CA GLN A 123 10.96 5.93 -4.32
C GLN A 123 10.06 7.15 -4.06
N LEU A 124 8.79 6.87 -3.76
CA LEU A 124 7.81 7.84 -3.31
C LEU A 124 7.76 7.85 -1.79
N ALA A 125 7.62 9.03 -1.18
CA ALA A 125 7.45 9.15 0.26
C ALA A 125 6.54 10.33 0.62
N GLY A 126 5.75 10.17 1.68
CA GLY A 126 5.01 11.28 2.27
C GLY A 126 5.92 12.19 3.12
N SER A 127 5.44 13.39 3.44
CA SER A 127 6.20 14.38 4.23
C SER A 127 6.63 13.91 5.63
N ARG A 128 5.92 12.94 6.22
CA ARG A 128 6.19 12.43 7.56
C ARG A 128 6.57 10.96 7.47
N LEU A 129 7.41 10.49 8.40
CA LEU A 129 7.82 9.07 8.43
C LEU A 129 6.62 8.10 8.53
N VAL A 130 5.55 8.50 9.22
CA VAL A 130 4.33 7.68 9.36
C VAL A 130 3.55 7.56 8.05
N ASP A 131 3.79 8.46 7.09
CA ASP A 131 3.14 8.41 5.79
C ASP A 131 3.72 7.30 4.90
N GLY A 132 4.91 6.79 5.26
CA GLY A 132 5.55 5.65 4.61
C GLY A 132 6.24 5.99 3.29
N SER A 133 6.59 4.94 2.56
CA SER A 133 7.22 5.01 1.25
C SER A 133 6.80 3.86 0.35
N VAL A 134 6.92 4.05 -0.95
CA VAL A 134 6.76 3.01 -1.98
C VAL A 134 7.99 3.06 -2.88
N THR A 135 8.68 1.94 -3.07
CA THR A 135 9.83 1.84 -3.99
C THR A 135 9.48 0.89 -5.12
N TYR A 136 9.57 1.34 -6.37
CA TYR A 136 9.12 0.57 -7.52
C TYR A 136 9.87 0.94 -8.80
N SER A 137 9.81 0.11 -9.84
CA SER A 137 10.14 0.49 -11.22
C SER A 137 8.89 0.43 -12.12
N GLY A 138 8.75 1.39 -13.02
CA GLY A 138 7.61 1.48 -13.94
C GLY A 138 7.83 0.66 -15.21
N ASN A 139 6.84 -0.15 -15.61
CA ASN A 139 6.92 -0.99 -16.83
C ASN A 139 6.35 -0.29 -18.08
N GLY A 140 5.70 0.87 -17.92
CA GLY A 140 5.10 1.65 -19.02
C GLY A 140 3.82 1.06 -19.62
N ASP A 141 3.28 0.00 -19.03
CA ASP A 141 2.06 -0.70 -19.47
C ASP A 141 0.93 -0.66 -18.43
N GLY A 142 1.06 0.18 -17.41
CA GLY A 142 0.14 0.25 -16.27
C GLY A 142 0.48 -0.74 -15.15
N THR A 143 1.62 -1.42 -15.23
CA THR A 143 2.17 -2.23 -14.13
C THR A 143 3.48 -1.67 -13.59
N VAL A 144 3.83 -2.08 -12.38
CA VAL A 144 5.08 -1.74 -11.70
C VAL A 144 5.73 -2.98 -11.08
N ASN A 145 7.05 -2.98 -10.93
CA ASN A 145 7.76 -3.94 -10.09
C ASN A 145 7.97 -3.30 -8.70
N LEU A 146 7.27 -3.78 -7.69
CA LEU A 146 7.26 -3.26 -6.33
C LEU A 146 8.37 -3.93 -5.50
N TYR A 147 9.26 -3.11 -4.93
CA TYR A 147 10.35 -3.54 -4.08
C TYR A 147 10.02 -3.29 -2.61
N ASN A 148 10.23 -4.29 -1.76
CA ASN A 148 10.04 -4.17 -0.30
C ASN A 148 11.28 -3.53 0.38
N VAL A 149 11.59 -2.29 0.00
CA VAL A 149 12.70 -1.51 0.56
C VAL A 149 12.17 -0.47 1.54
N PRO A 150 12.67 -0.43 2.79
CA PRO A 150 12.24 0.58 3.74
C PRO A 150 12.82 1.96 3.38
N LEU A 151 12.09 3.03 3.72
CA LEU A 151 12.62 4.40 3.65
C LEU A 151 13.86 4.59 4.53
N ARG A 152 13.94 3.85 5.64
CA ARG A 152 15.02 3.94 6.61
C ARG A 152 15.43 2.56 7.10
N TRP A 153 16.74 2.33 7.11
CA TRP A 153 17.35 1.11 7.62
C TRP A 153 17.69 1.27 9.11
N ASP A 154 16.83 0.73 9.98
CA ASP A 154 17.05 0.68 11.44
C ASP A 154 17.39 -0.77 11.87
N GLY A 155 18.61 -1.21 11.58
CA GLY A 155 19.09 -2.56 11.87
C GLY A 155 20.56 -2.62 12.30
N GLU A 156 21.03 -3.85 12.55
CA GLU A 156 22.44 -4.15 12.79
C GLU A 156 23.09 -4.58 11.46
N TYR A 157 24.31 -4.08 11.19
CA TYR A 157 25.03 -4.36 9.95
C TYR A 157 26.39 -5.03 10.24
N PRO A 158 26.86 -5.93 9.35
CA PRO A 158 26.22 -6.35 8.09
C PRO A 158 25.01 -7.26 8.33
N ALA A 159 23.94 -7.04 7.56
CA ALA A 159 22.73 -7.87 7.58
C ALA A 159 22.90 -9.19 6.81
N GLY A 160 23.89 -9.25 5.91
CA GLY A 160 24.23 -10.42 5.10
C GLY A 160 23.63 -10.35 3.69
N GLU A 161 24.35 -10.92 2.71
CA GLU A 161 23.97 -10.87 1.29
C GLU A 161 22.59 -11.47 1.02
N GLU A 162 22.26 -12.61 1.66
CA GLU A 162 20.98 -13.32 1.50
C GLU A 162 19.78 -12.42 1.80
N PHE A 163 19.85 -11.61 2.85
CA PHE A 163 18.80 -10.65 3.22
C PHE A 163 18.50 -9.66 2.10
N TYR A 164 19.53 -9.09 1.48
CA TYR A 164 19.35 -8.12 0.40
C TYR A 164 18.96 -8.79 -0.92
N THR A 165 19.46 -10.00 -1.20
CA THR A 165 19.05 -10.78 -2.35
C THR A 165 17.58 -11.14 -2.28
N GLU A 166 17.06 -11.53 -1.11
CA GLU A 166 15.64 -11.81 -0.92
C GLU A 166 14.74 -10.60 -1.23
N ILE A 167 15.18 -9.37 -0.96
CA ILE A 167 14.41 -8.16 -1.30
C ILE A 167 14.28 -8.01 -2.82
N ILE A 168 15.35 -8.31 -3.57
CA ILE A 168 15.34 -8.25 -5.04
C ILE A 168 14.54 -9.41 -5.64
N GLU A 169 14.75 -10.63 -5.16
CA GLU A 169 14.10 -11.82 -5.71
C GLU A 169 12.60 -11.88 -5.42
N ASN A 170 12.14 -11.25 -4.33
CA ASN A 170 10.73 -11.15 -3.97
C ASN A 170 10.06 -9.86 -4.48
N THR A 171 10.61 -9.24 -5.53
CA THR A 171 9.96 -8.11 -6.20
C THR A 171 8.59 -8.55 -6.75
N GLU A 172 7.55 -7.75 -6.50
CA GLU A 172 6.18 -8.09 -6.87
C GLU A 172 5.71 -7.31 -8.11
N LEU A 173 5.14 -7.99 -9.11
CA LEU A 173 4.50 -7.32 -10.24
C LEU A 173 3.08 -6.89 -9.86
N VAL A 174 2.81 -5.58 -9.87
CA VAL A 174 1.54 -5.00 -9.45
C VAL A 174 0.92 -4.21 -10.60
N ALA A 175 -0.36 -4.47 -10.90
CA ALA A 175 -1.15 -3.62 -11.80
C ALA A 175 -1.65 -2.39 -11.05
N ILE A 176 -1.49 -1.21 -11.65
CA ILE A 176 -1.90 0.06 -11.10
C ILE A 176 -3.24 0.47 -11.71
N ASP A 177 -4.24 0.63 -10.86
CA ASP A 177 -5.55 1.12 -11.24
C ASP A 177 -5.46 2.61 -11.62
N PRO A 178 -6.13 3.04 -12.71
CA PRO A 178 -6.17 4.46 -13.08
C PRO A 178 -6.69 5.38 -11.97
N GLY A 179 -7.53 4.87 -11.07
CA GLY A 179 -8.12 5.61 -9.97
C GLY A 179 -9.13 6.66 -10.41
N ASN A 180 -9.55 7.49 -9.45
CA ASN A 180 -10.36 8.68 -9.70
C ASN A 180 -9.46 9.86 -10.09
N ASP A 181 -9.76 10.53 -11.21
CA ASP A 181 -8.92 11.61 -11.75
C ASP A 181 -8.77 12.77 -10.77
N GLU A 182 -9.80 13.14 -10.00
CA GLU A 182 -9.69 14.21 -9.00
C GLU A 182 -8.73 13.85 -7.84
N GLU A 183 -8.73 12.60 -7.39
CA GLU A 183 -7.78 12.13 -6.36
C GLU A 183 -6.36 12.06 -6.89
N VAL A 184 -6.19 11.64 -8.14
CA VAL A 184 -4.89 11.65 -8.83
C VAL A 184 -4.37 13.08 -8.95
N ILE A 185 -5.20 14.01 -9.42
CA ILE A 185 -4.84 15.44 -9.52
C ILE A 185 -4.44 16.01 -8.17
N ARG A 186 -5.20 15.72 -7.11
CA ARG A 186 -4.87 16.16 -5.74
C ARG A 186 -3.47 15.70 -5.32
N LEU A 187 -3.09 14.45 -5.62
CA LEU A 187 -1.76 13.93 -5.29
C LEU A 187 -0.67 14.54 -6.19
N ILE A 188 -0.95 14.79 -7.47
CA ILE A 188 -0.03 15.48 -8.38
C ILE A 188 0.31 16.89 -7.86
N GLU A 189 -0.68 17.62 -7.34
CA GLU A 189 -0.48 18.96 -6.77
C GLU A 189 0.41 18.97 -5.52
N LEU A 190 0.55 17.81 -4.85
CA LEU A 190 1.43 17.64 -3.70
C LEU A 190 2.86 17.21 -4.08
N LEU A 191 3.12 16.90 -5.35
CA LEU A 191 4.45 16.46 -5.80
C LEU A 191 5.51 17.52 -5.50
N GLN A 192 6.61 17.06 -4.91
CA GLN A 192 7.79 17.86 -4.62
C GLN A 192 9.02 17.19 -5.24
N ASP A 193 9.81 17.97 -5.97
CA ASP A 193 11.15 17.55 -6.36
C ASP A 193 12.04 17.50 -5.11
N GLN A 194 12.83 16.44 -4.97
CA GLN A 194 13.92 16.44 -3.99
C GLN A 194 14.94 17.53 -4.38
N PRO A 195 15.41 18.38 -3.44
CA PRO A 195 16.36 19.45 -3.72
C PRO A 195 17.76 18.97 -4.10
#